data_AF-A0A497KAE8-F1
#
_entry.id   AF-A0A497KAE8-F1
#
_cell.length_a   1.000
_cell.length_b   1.000
_cell.length_c   1.000
_cell.angle_alpha   90.00
_cell.angle_beta   90.00
_cell.angle_gamma   90.00
#
_symmetry.space_group_name_H-M   'P 1'
#
loop_
_entity.id
_entity.type
_entity.pdbx_description
1 polymer ?
#
loop_
_entity_poly.entity_id
_entity_poly.type
_entity_poly.pdbx_seq_one_letter_code
_entity_poly.pdbx_strand_id
1 'polypeptide(L)' 'MRKVAIIGVGHSRFGVRQDANVCELAFEAVKPALEDAGLTPKDIPYVPVASVGVWYEEPLPA' A
#
# COMPACT_ATOMS: atom_id res chain seq x y z
N MET A 1 -9.34 0.92 -26.70
CA MET A 1 -8.78 0.94 -25.33
C MET A 1 -9.09 2.29 -24.68
N ARG A 2 -9.34 2.34 -23.37
CA ARG A 2 -9.58 3.60 -22.64
C ARG A 2 -8.24 4.24 -22.26
N LYS A 3 -8.19 5.58 -22.22
CA LYS A 3 -7.00 6.31 -21.71
C LYS A 3 -6.93 6.13 -20.19
N VAL A 4 -5.73 5.95 -19.66
CA VAL A 4 -5.46 5.77 -18.23
C VAL A 4 -4.44 6.81 -17.77
N ALA A 5 -4.49 7.18 -16.50
CA ALA A 5 -3.57 8.13 -15.87
C ALA A 5 -3.26 7.71 -14.43
N ILE A 6 -2.10 8.10 -13.94
CA ILE A 6 -1.74 8.03 -12.52
C ILE A 6 -2.16 9.36 -11.90
N ILE A 7 -2.98 9.31 -10.86
CA ILE A 7 -3.56 10.50 -10.21
C ILE A 7 -3.07 10.71 -8.79
N GLY A 8 -2.31 9.76 -8.23
CA GLY A 8 -1.71 9.88 -6.91
C GLY A 8 -0.56 8.90 -6.73
N VAL A 9 0.45 9.28 -5.93
CA VAL A 9 1.60 8.45 -5.61
C VAL A 9 1.91 8.50 -4.11
N GLY A 10 2.39 7.38 -3.57
CA GLY A 10 2.80 7.29 -2.18
C GLY A 10 3.77 6.14 -1.95
N HIS A 11 4.67 6.30 -0.98
CA HIS A 11 5.64 5.29 -0.62
C HIS A 11 5.91 5.32 0.88
N SER A 12 6.20 4.15 1.45
CA SER A 12 6.75 4.06 2.81
C SER A 12 8.23 4.43 2.81
N ARG A 13 8.82 4.58 3.99
CA ARG A 13 10.25 4.83 4.10
C ARG A 13 11.03 3.56 3.76
N PHE A 14 11.93 3.66 2.77
CA PHE A 14 12.83 2.57 2.41
C PHE A 14 13.91 2.37 3.47
N GLY A 15 14.14 1.12 3.88
CA GLY A 15 15.17 0.75 4.83
C GLY A 15 14.91 -0.59 5.51
N VAL A 16 15.78 -0.96 6.46
CA VAL A 16 15.56 -2.10 7.36
C VAL A 16 14.66 -1.63 8.48
N ARG A 17 13.37 -2.00 8.42
CA ARG A 17 12.32 -1.59 9.35
C ARG A 17 11.91 -2.80 10.17
N GLN A 18 12.23 -2.77 11.46
CA GLN A 18 11.79 -3.77 12.45
C GLN A 18 10.72 -3.20 13.38
N ASP A 19 10.38 -1.93 13.18
CA ASP A 19 9.47 -1.09 13.95
C ASP A 19 8.07 -1.00 13.33
N ALA A 20 7.84 -1.64 12.18
CA ALA A 20 6.57 -1.64 11.48
C ALA A 20 6.29 -3.00 10.81
N ASN A 21 5.04 -3.46 10.83
CA ASN A 21 4.62 -4.65 10.09
C ASN A 21 4.20 -4.30 8.64
N VAL A 22 3.89 -5.33 7.84
CA VAL A 22 3.54 -5.12 6.41
C VAL A 22 2.27 -4.30 6.23
N CYS A 23 1.27 -4.43 7.12
CA CYS A 23 0.06 -3.64 7.06
C CYS A 23 0.32 -2.16 7.33
N GLU A 24 1.18 -1.85 8.31
CA GLU A 24 1.61 -0.48 8.62
C GLU A 24 2.43 0.11 7.47
N LEU A 25 3.37 -0.64 6.90
CA LEU A 25 4.15 -0.19 5.74
C LEU A 25 3.25 0.06 4.52
N ALA A 26 2.25 -0.79 4.28
CA ALA A 26 1.28 -0.59 3.21
C ALA A 26 0.44 0.67 3.46
N PHE A 27 0.00 0.91 4.71
CA PHE A 27 -0.76 2.09 5.06
C PHE A 27 0.05 3.39 4.90
N GLU A 28 1.32 3.39 5.32
CA GLU A 28 2.26 4.50 5.11
C GLU A 28 2.40 4.88 3.63
N ALA A 29 2.28 3.91 2.72
CA ALA A 29 2.32 4.15 1.27
C ALA A 29 0.96 4.56 0.68
N VAL A 30 -0.13 3.90 1.10
CA VAL A 30 -1.47 4.10 0.52
C VAL A 30 -2.09 5.43 0.95
N LYS A 31 -1.92 5.82 2.21
CA LYS A 31 -2.49 7.08 2.73
C LYS A 31 -2.06 8.30 1.91
N PRO A 32 -0.76 8.59 1.70
CA PRO A 32 -0.34 9.73 0.89
C PRO A 32 -0.76 9.61 -0.58
N ALA A 33 -0.84 8.38 -1.13
CA ALA A 33 -1.32 8.19 -2.50
C ALA A 33 -2.81 8.58 -2.67
N LEU A 34 -3.64 8.29 -1.66
CA LEU A 34 -5.04 8.73 -1.64
C LEU A 34 -5.18 10.23 -1.42
N GLU A 35 -4.34 10.81 -0.55
CA GLU A 35 -4.31 12.25 -0.31
C GLU A 35 -3.89 13.04 -1.56
N ASP A 36 -2.85 12.58 -2.27
CA ASP A 36 -2.38 13.17 -3.54
C ASP A 36 -3.44 13.08 -4.65
N ALA A 37 -4.19 11.96 -4.68
CA ALA A 37 -5.32 11.78 -5.59
C ALA A 37 -6.59 12.55 -5.19
N GLY A 38 -6.67 13.08 -3.96
CA GLY A 38 -7.88 13.69 -3.42
C GLY A 38 -9.06 12.72 -3.28
N LEU A 39 -8.78 11.44 -3.04
CA LEU A 39 -9.78 10.36 -2.96
C LEU A 39 -9.89 9.77 -1.56
N THR A 40 -10.98 9.06 -1.30
CA THR A 40 -11.16 8.26 -0.09
C THR A 40 -11.09 6.76 -0.43
N PRO A 41 -10.86 5.87 0.55
CA PRO A 41 -10.85 4.42 0.31
C PRO A 41 -12.16 3.89 -0.30
N LYS A 42 -13.29 4.57 -0.07
CA LYS A 42 -14.60 4.18 -0.62
C LYS A 42 -14.72 4.40 -2.13
N ASP A 43 -13.86 5.25 -2.69
CA ASP A 43 -13.84 5.56 -4.13
C ASP A 43 -13.06 4.52 -4.95
N ILE A 44 -12.37 3.58 -4.27
CA ILE A 44 -11.49 2.59 -4.91
C ILE A 44 -12.23 1.24 -5.03
N PRO A 45 -12.67 0.85 -6.25
CA PRO A 45 -13.42 -0.39 -6.45
C PRO A 45 -12.55 -1.64 -6.51
N TYR A 46 -11.23 -1.48 -6.72
CA TYR A 46 -10.31 -2.58 -6.93
C TYR A 46 -8.89 -2.19 -6.52
N VAL A 47 -8.19 -3.10 -5.84
CA VAL A 47 -6.82 -2.92 -5.41
C VAL A 47 -6.00 -4.16 -5.80
N PRO A 48 -5.11 -4.06 -6.81
CA PRO A 48 -4.13 -5.11 -7.07
C PRO A 48 -2.99 -5.00 -6.05
N VAL A 49 -2.65 -6.11 -5.39
CA VAL A 49 -1.53 -6.20 -4.45
C VAL A 49 -0.58 -7.30 -4.86
N ALA A 50 0.71 -7.10 -4.60
CA ALA A 50 1.75 -8.10 -4.78
C ALA A 50 2.73 -8.01 -3.61
N SER A 51 3.08 -9.15 -3.04
CA SER A 51 4.08 -9.27 -1.97
C SER A 51 4.98 -10.46 -2.28
N VAL A 52 6.26 -10.35 -1.92
CA VAL A 52 7.27 -11.39 -2.09
C VAL A 52 8.11 -11.43 -0.81
N GLY A 53 8.35 -12.64 -0.30
CA GLY A 53 8.99 -12.85 0.99
C GLY A 53 7.93 -13.09 2.07
N VAL A 54 7.88 -14.31 2.57
CA VAL A 54 6.89 -14.84 3.53
C VAL A 54 7.20 -14.34 4.96
N TRP A 55 7.55 -13.05 5.09
CA TRP A 55 8.10 -12.42 6.30
C TRP A 55 7.10 -11.47 6.98
N TYR A 56 5.82 -11.82 6.95
CA TYR A 56 4.75 -11.12 7.68
C TYR A 56 3.95 -12.14 8.51
N GLU A 57 2.88 -11.71 9.18
CA GLU A 57 2.20 -12.49 10.23
C GLU A 57 1.30 -13.63 9.68
N GLU A 58 0.81 -13.53 8.43
CA GLU A 58 -0.08 -14.53 7.82
C GLU A 58 0.43 -16.00 7.74
N PRO A 59 1.71 -16.29 7.47
CA PRO A 59 2.27 -17.63 7.42
C PRO A 59 2.80 -18.13 8.78
N LEU A 60 2.82 -17.30 9.83
CA LEU A 60 3.28 -17.69 11.17
C LEU A 60 2.07 -18.15 12.01
N PRO A 61 2.18 -19.27 12.74
CA PRO A 61 1.13 -19.64 13.68
C PRO A 61 1.02 -18.55 14.76
N ALA A 62 -0.22 -18.13 15.03
CA ALA A 62 -0.57 -17.18 16.08
C ALA A 62 -0.12 -17.64 17.48
#